data_AF-A0A0K1MUE1-F1
#
_entry.id   AF-A0A0K1MUE1-F1
#
_cell.length_a   1.000
_cell.length_b   1.000
_cell.length_c   1.000
_cell.angle_alpha   90.00
_cell.angle_beta   90.00
_cell.angle_gamma   90.00
#
_symmetry.space_group_name_H-M   'P 1'
#
loop_
_entity.id
_entity.type
_entity.pdbx_description
1 polymer ?
#
loop_
_entity_poly.entity_id
_entity_poly.type
_entity_poly.pdbx_seq_one_letter_code
_entity_poly.pdbx_strand_id
1 'polypeptide(L)'
;MVWLIVVLVLIVLIVLWVLRKRWRRNKAIQILLHHSQRLSDQVMDAALTSLKIPVQEPLTSKPITDIWGHGVMAFSYIFPKSFSTIDQHQLADALQKAAEELDIASSDPALPPFVITDYFELEGQQHVDLAFIANEATIEYVRDVNRVA
;
A
#
# COMPACT_ATOMS: atom_id res chain seq x y z
N MET A 1 -29.25 -44.34 -7.39
CA MET A 1 -27.93 -44.55 -6.76
C MET A 1 -26.80 -43.89 -7.56
N VAL A 2 -26.53 -44.30 -8.82
CA VAL A 2 -25.44 -43.73 -9.64
C VAL A 2 -25.56 -42.21 -9.85
N TRP A 3 -26.76 -41.69 -10.09
CA TRP A 3 -27.01 -40.25 -10.26
C TRP A 3 -26.64 -39.41 -9.03
N LEU A 4 -26.83 -39.92 -7.81
CA LEU A 4 -26.44 -39.22 -6.58
C LEU A 4 -24.92 -39.11 -6.45
N ILE A 5 -24.20 -40.16 -6.87
CA ILE A 5 -22.73 -40.18 -6.88
C ILE A 5 -22.21 -39.16 -7.90
N VAL A 6 -22.81 -39.09 -9.09
CA VAL A 6 -22.42 -38.10 -10.12
C VAL A 6 -22.63 -36.67 -9.62
N VAL A 7 -23.77 -36.37 -9.01
CA VAL A 7 -24.04 -35.03 -8.45
C VAL A 7 -23.06 -34.69 -7.33
N LEU A 8 -22.77 -35.63 -6.44
CA LEU A 8 -21.81 -35.44 -5.35
C LEU A 8 -20.40 -35.14 -5.88
N VAL A 9 -19.92 -35.90 -6.87
CA VAL A 9 -18.63 -35.66 -7.51
C VAL A 9 -18.57 -34.28 -8.15
N LEU A 10 -19.66 -33.85 -8.82
CA LEU A 10 -19.73 -32.56 -9.47
C LEU A 10 -19.68 -31.40 -8.46
N ILE A 11 -20.36 -31.54 -7.32
CA ILE A 11 -20.28 -30.59 -6.21
C ILE A 11 -18.86 -30.51 -5.66
N VAL A 12 -18.19 -31.65 -5.42
CA VAL A 12 -16.81 -31.68 -4.92
C VAL A 12 -15.86 -30.98 -5.89
N LEU A 13 -15.99 -31.21 -7.19
CA LEU A 13 -15.17 -30.55 -8.21
C LEU A 13 -15.38 -29.03 -8.22
N ILE A 14 -16.63 -28.56 -8.08
CA ILE A 14 -16.94 -27.12 -7.97
C ILE A 14 -16.30 -26.53 -6.72
N VAL A 15 -16.44 -27.19 -5.57
CA VAL A 15 -15.84 -26.72 -4.30
C VAL A 15 -14.33 -26.61 -4.42
N LEU A 16 -13.66 -27.65 -4.94
CA LEU A 16 -12.20 -27.64 -5.14
C LEU A 16 -11.76 -26.53 -6.09
N TRP A 17 -12.53 -26.27 -7.16
CA TRP A 17 -12.24 -25.19 -8.10
C TRP A 17 -12.35 -23.81 -7.45
N VAL A 18 -13.41 -23.56 -6.68
CA VAL A 18 -13.59 -22.28 -5.95
C VAL A 18 -12.49 -22.07 -4.93
N LEU A 19 -12.15 -23.09 -4.13
CA LEU A 19 -11.07 -23.02 -3.14
C LEU A 19 -9.73 -22.71 -3.81
N ARG A 20 -9.38 -23.42 -4.90
CA ARG A 20 -8.13 -23.18 -5.64
C ARG A 20 -8.08 -21.78 -6.24
N LYS A 21 -9.20 -21.27 -6.77
CA LYS A 21 -9.28 -19.90 -7.32
C LYS A 21 -9.05 -18.86 -6.22
N ARG A 22 -9.66 -19.04 -5.05
CA ARG A 22 -9.49 -18.15 -3.89
C ARG A 22 -8.05 -18.16 -3.38
N TRP A 23 -7.45 -19.34 -3.25
CA TRP A 23 -6.08 -19.48 -2.77
C TRP A 23 -5.06 -18.78 -3.67
N ARG A 24 -5.20 -18.92 -5.00
CA ARG A 24 -4.32 -18.24 -5.96
C ARG A 24 -4.46 -16.72 -5.91
N ARG A 25 -5.68 -16.19 -5.79
CA ARG A 25 -5.91 -14.75 -5.67
C ARG A 25 -5.24 -14.17 -4.44
N ASN A 26 -5.40 -14.83 -3.29
CA ASN A 26 -4.79 -14.37 -2.03
C ASN A 26 -3.26 -14.36 -2.10
N LYS A 27 -2.65 -15.36 -2.77
CA LYS A 27 -1.20 -15.39 -2.99
C LYS A 27 -0.71 -14.26 -3.89
N ALA A 28 -1.41 -13.97 -4.98
CA ALA A 28 -1.07 -12.87 -5.86
C ALA A 28 -1.13 -11.51 -5.13
N ILE A 29 -2.17 -11.32 -4.31
CA ILE A 29 -2.32 -10.10 -3.49
C ILE A 29 -1.17 -9.98 -2.47
N GLN A 30 -0.77 -11.07 -1.80
CA GLN A 30 0.36 -11.05 -0.87
C GLN A 30 1.68 -10.68 -1.57
N ILE A 31 1.93 -11.21 -2.77
CA ILE A 31 3.12 -10.88 -3.55
C ILE A 31 3.11 -9.40 -3.93
N LEU A 32 1.97 -8.90 -4.41
CA LEU A 32 1.81 -7.50 -4.75
C LEU A 32 2.02 -6.62 -3.51
N LEU A 33 1.45 -6.98 -2.36
CA LEU A 33 1.62 -6.24 -1.11
C LEU A 33 3.08 -6.12 -0.71
N HIS A 34 3.83 -7.22 -0.68
CA HIS A 34 5.25 -7.17 -0.33
C HIS A 34 6.09 -6.39 -1.35
N HIS A 35 5.74 -6.47 -2.63
CA HIS A 35 6.43 -5.71 -3.67
C HIS A 35 6.14 -4.21 -3.55
N SER A 36 4.86 -3.84 -3.40
CA SER A 36 4.38 -2.48 -3.17
C SER A 36 4.98 -1.88 -1.90
N GLN A 37 5.08 -2.66 -0.82
CA GLN A 37 5.71 -2.22 0.41
C GLN A 37 7.18 -1.85 0.18
N ARG A 38 7.95 -2.73 -0.47
CA ARG A 38 9.36 -2.48 -0.76
C ARG A 38 9.58 -1.25 -1.64
N LEU A 39 8.74 -1.05 -2.65
CA LEU A 39 8.81 0.15 -3.49
C LEU A 39 8.47 1.41 -2.70
N SER A 40 7.44 1.35 -1.86
CA SER A 40 7.06 2.46 -0.98
C SER A 40 8.18 2.80 0.00
N ASP A 41 8.83 1.79 0.59
CA ASP A 41 9.96 1.96 1.51
C ASP A 41 11.16 2.60 0.80
N GLN A 42 11.48 2.16 -0.43
CA GLN A 42 12.56 2.74 -1.24
C GLN A 42 12.29 4.20 -1.60
N VAL A 43 11.06 4.52 -2.00
CA VAL A 43 10.65 5.89 -2.36
C VAL A 43 10.65 6.80 -1.14
N MET A 44 10.16 6.31 0.00
CA MET A 44 10.18 7.06 1.26
C MET A 44 11.62 7.33 1.71
N ASP A 45 12.50 6.33 1.67
CA ASP A 45 13.91 6.48 2.04
C ASP A 45 14.63 7.49 1.12
N ALA A 46 14.40 7.41 -0.19
CA ALA A 46 14.92 8.36 -1.16
C ALA A 46 14.39 9.79 -0.92
N ALA A 47 13.09 9.94 -0.65
CA ALA A 47 12.46 11.21 -0.35
C ALA A 47 13.05 11.85 0.92
N LEU A 48 13.15 11.09 2.02
CA LEU A 48 13.71 11.57 3.29
C LEU A 48 15.20 11.91 3.16
N THR A 49 15.95 11.12 2.41
CA THR A 49 17.36 11.41 2.08
C THR A 49 17.50 12.72 1.32
N SER A 50 16.64 12.97 0.32
CA SER A 50 16.64 14.22 -0.46
C SER A 50 16.36 15.46 0.41
N LEU A 51 15.53 15.28 1.43
CA LEU A 51 15.18 16.29 2.42
C LEU A 51 16.21 16.41 3.56
N LYS A 52 17.30 15.62 3.52
CA LYS A 52 18.36 15.56 4.53
C LYS A 52 17.87 15.19 5.92
N ILE A 53 16.82 14.38 6.00
CA ILE A 53 16.28 13.88 7.25
C ILE A 53 17.06 12.60 7.58
N PRO A 54 17.84 12.57 8.67
CA PRO A 54 18.59 11.37 9.03
C PRO A 54 17.63 10.30 9.56
N VAL A 55 17.61 9.19 8.86
CA VAL A 55 16.90 7.97 9.27
C VAL A 55 17.95 7.02 9.84
N GLN A 56 17.86 6.71 11.15
CA GLN A 56 18.90 5.91 11.84
C GLN A 56 18.79 4.41 11.56
N GLU A 57 17.67 3.94 11.02
CA GLU A 57 17.42 2.54 10.68
C GLU A 57 16.66 2.46 9.35
N PRO A 58 16.71 1.33 8.63
CA PRO A 58 15.84 1.15 7.47
C PRO A 58 14.38 1.36 7.90
N LEU A 59 13.70 2.33 7.26
CA LEU A 59 12.28 2.58 7.49
C LEU A 59 11.50 1.29 7.24
N THR A 60 10.97 0.72 8.31
CA THR A 60 10.11 -0.45 8.22
C THR A 60 8.68 0.02 8.29
N SER A 61 7.99 0.01 7.15
CA SER A 61 6.58 0.36 7.10
C SER A 61 5.69 -0.74 7.65
N LYS A 62 4.47 -0.38 8.04
CA LYS A 62 3.41 -1.33 8.41
C LYS A 62 2.25 -1.23 7.42
N PRO A 63 1.83 -2.32 6.77
CA PRO A 63 0.61 -2.32 5.96
C PRO A 63 -0.61 -1.98 6.81
N ILE A 64 -1.48 -1.09 6.34
CA ILE A 64 -2.74 -0.74 7.02
C ILE A 64 -3.97 -1.44 6.40
N THR A 65 -3.72 -2.53 5.66
CA THR A 65 -4.75 -3.31 4.95
C THR A 65 -5.80 -3.92 5.86
N ASP A 66 -5.46 -4.15 7.12
CA ASP A 66 -6.39 -4.74 8.10
C ASP A 66 -7.50 -3.74 8.50
N ILE A 67 -7.29 -2.44 8.27
CA ILE A 67 -8.25 -1.37 8.56
C ILE A 67 -9.13 -1.08 7.34
N TRP A 68 -8.50 -0.95 6.16
CA TRP A 68 -9.17 -0.48 4.93
C TRP A 68 -9.63 -1.58 3.98
N GLY A 69 -9.22 -2.83 4.23
CA GLY A 69 -9.69 -3.99 3.49
C GLY A 69 -8.64 -4.63 2.58
N HIS A 70 -9.01 -5.80 2.09
CA HIS A 70 -8.10 -6.70 1.38
C HIS A 70 -7.64 -6.10 0.05
N GLY A 71 -6.32 -5.93 -0.12
CA GLY A 71 -5.72 -5.52 -1.40
C GLY A 71 -5.41 -4.03 -1.53
N VAL A 72 -5.67 -3.20 -0.51
CA VAL A 72 -5.16 -1.82 -0.45
C VAL A 72 -3.63 -1.85 -0.32
N MET A 73 -2.93 -0.97 -1.01
CA MET A 73 -1.47 -0.85 -0.99
C MET A 73 -1.09 0.43 -0.24
N ALA A 74 -1.44 0.48 1.04
CA ALA A 74 -1.14 1.62 1.92
C ALA A 74 -0.31 1.18 3.12
N PHE A 75 0.65 2.02 3.48
CA PHE A 75 1.71 1.70 4.40
C PHE A 75 1.96 2.87 5.36
N SER A 76 2.00 2.56 6.65
CA SER A 76 2.24 3.53 7.71
C SER A 76 3.71 3.61 8.05
N TYR A 77 4.21 4.83 8.18
CA TYR A 77 5.58 5.18 8.55
C TYR A 77 5.56 5.98 9.85
N ILE A 78 6.50 5.68 10.73
CA ILE A 78 6.69 6.36 11.99
C ILE A 78 8.16 6.71 12.13
N PHE A 79 8.47 7.99 12.32
CA PHE A 79 9.84 8.44 12.54
C PHE A 79 9.92 9.57 13.56
N PRO A 80 11.05 9.72 14.30
CA PRO A 80 11.20 10.78 15.30
C PRO A 80 11.11 12.16 14.65
N LYS A 81 10.33 13.07 15.24
CA LYS A 81 10.18 14.44 14.74
C LYS A 81 11.45 15.30 14.88
N SER A 82 12.48 14.83 15.60
CA SER A 82 13.63 15.65 16.02
C SER A 82 14.52 16.20 14.89
N PHE A 83 14.13 16.04 13.62
CA PHE A 83 14.93 16.35 12.44
C PHE A 83 14.40 17.48 11.55
N SER A 84 13.53 18.35 12.08
CA SER A 84 12.84 19.50 11.46
C SER A 84 11.38 19.22 11.16
N THR A 85 10.56 20.28 11.21
CA THR A 85 9.15 20.24 10.84
C THR A 85 9.07 19.97 9.33
N ILE A 86 8.99 18.69 8.97
CA ILE A 86 8.75 18.30 7.59
C ILE A 86 7.34 18.77 7.26
N ASP A 87 7.23 19.58 6.22
CA ASP A 87 5.93 19.98 5.70
C ASP A 87 5.39 18.85 4.83
N GLN A 88 4.08 18.57 4.94
CA GLN A 88 3.44 17.50 4.18
C GLN A 88 3.59 17.70 2.67
N HIS A 89 3.53 18.95 2.17
CA HIS A 89 3.72 19.23 0.75
C HIS A 89 5.17 19.01 0.32
N GLN A 90 6.15 19.38 1.15
CA GLN A 90 7.56 19.10 0.86
C GLN A 90 7.83 17.60 0.78
N LEU A 91 7.22 16.80 1.67
CA LEU A 91 7.32 15.34 1.61
C LEU A 91 6.64 14.80 0.36
N ALA A 92 5.45 15.27 0.02
CA ALA A 92 4.73 14.86 -1.20
C ALA A 92 5.55 15.15 -2.47
N ASP A 93 6.16 16.33 -2.57
CA ASP A 93 7.01 16.71 -3.70
C ASP A 93 8.28 15.82 -3.78
N ALA A 94 8.88 15.50 -2.63
CA ALA A 94 10.04 14.62 -2.56
C ALA A 94 9.69 13.18 -2.96
N LEU A 95 8.53 12.67 -2.53
CA LEU A 95 8.01 11.36 -2.91
C LEU A 95 7.74 11.28 -4.41
N GLN A 96 7.16 12.33 -5.00
CA GLN A 96 6.90 12.40 -6.44
C GLN A 96 8.21 12.35 -7.24
N LYS A 97 9.21 13.14 -6.85
CA LYS A 97 10.54 13.14 -7.49
C LYS A 97 11.24 11.79 -7.36
N ALA A 98 11.21 11.19 -6.16
CA ALA A 98 11.80 9.88 -5.94
C ALA A 98 11.10 8.79 -6.78
N ALA A 99 9.77 8.86 -6.94
CA ALA A 99 9.04 7.95 -7.81
C ALA A 99 9.44 8.10 -9.28
N GLU A 100 9.63 9.33 -9.77
CA GLU A 100 10.12 9.60 -11.13
C GLU A 100 11.53 9.06 -11.35
N GLU A 101 12.45 9.27 -10.40
CA GLU A 101 13.83 8.76 -10.47
C GLU A 101 13.89 7.23 -10.47
N LEU A 102 12.93 6.57 -9.83
CA LEU A 102 12.81 5.11 -9.75
C LEU A 102 11.92 4.50 -10.84
N ASP A 103 11.43 5.31 -11.79
CA ASP A 103 10.52 4.89 -12.88
C ASP A 103 9.24 4.19 -12.36
N ILE A 104 8.68 4.71 -11.27
CA ILE A 104 7.45 4.19 -10.65
C ILE A 104 6.27 5.00 -11.14
N ALA A 105 5.35 4.33 -11.83
CA ALA A 105 4.13 4.91 -12.37
C ALA A 105 2.89 4.60 -11.52
N SER A 106 1.91 5.50 -11.59
CA SER A 106 0.56 5.28 -11.07
C SER A 106 -0.24 4.38 -11.99
N SER A 107 -1.12 3.56 -11.40
CA SER A 107 -2.14 2.81 -12.14
C SER A 107 -3.33 3.68 -12.59
N ASP A 108 -3.48 4.87 -12.00
CA ASP A 108 -4.45 5.88 -12.43
C ASP A 108 -3.71 7.16 -12.83
N PRO A 109 -3.69 7.55 -14.13
CA PRO A 109 -3.02 8.76 -14.59
C PRO A 109 -3.53 10.06 -13.94
N ALA A 110 -4.72 10.04 -13.32
CA ALA A 110 -5.27 11.19 -12.61
C ALA A 110 -4.68 11.38 -11.20
N LEU A 111 -3.95 10.39 -10.67
CA LEU A 111 -3.33 10.41 -9.35
C LEU A 111 -1.81 10.23 -9.46
N PRO A 112 -1.02 10.88 -8.58
CA PRO A 112 0.41 10.58 -8.49
C PRO A 112 0.64 9.14 -8.03
N PRO A 113 1.80 8.52 -8.30
CA PRO A 113 2.08 7.14 -7.90
C PRO A 113 1.93 6.95 -6.39
N PHE A 114 2.31 7.94 -5.59
CA PHE A 114 2.18 7.91 -4.14
C PHE A 114 1.35 9.08 -3.62
N VAL A 115 0.44 8.80 -2.69
CA VAL A 115 -0.44 9.79 -2.06
C VAL A 115 -0.33 9.67 -0.55
N ILE A 116 -0.02 10.77 0.14
CA ILE A 116 -0.08 10.84 1.60
C ILE A 116 -1.55 10.94 1.99
N THR A 117 -2.05 9.92 2.69
CA THR A 117 -3.46 9.83 3.12
C THR A 117 -3.67 10.32 4.54
N ASP A 118 -2.65 10.26 5.39
CA ASP A 118 -2.69 10.83 6.74
C ASP A 118 -1.31 11.38 7.13
N TYR A 119 -1.30 12.46 7.89
CA TYR A 119 -0.10 13.17 8.31
C TYR A 119 -0.31 13.85 9.66
N PHE A 120 0.17 13.24 10.74
CA PHE A 120 -0.03 13.76 12.09
C PHE A 120 1.14 13.45 13.02
N GLU A 121 1.21 14.22 14.11
CA GLU A 121 2.18 13.99 15.18
C GLU A 121 1.49 13.36 16.38
N LEU A 122 2.14 12.34 16.95
CA LEU A 122 1.70 11.70 18.18
C LEU A 122 2.93 11.37 19.03
N GLU A 123 2.93 11.79 20.30
CA GLU A 123 4.00 11.47 21.26
C GLU A 123 5.43 11.82 20.79
N GLY A 124 5.59 12.89 20.01
CA GLY A 124 6.88 13.33 19.45
C GLY A 124 7.37 12.50 18.25
N GLN A 125 6.52 11.64 17.71
CA GLN A 125 6.73 10.88 16.48
C GLN A 125 5.86 11.44 15.37
N GLN A 126 6.42 11.52 14.17
CA GLN A 126 5.69 11.83 12.95
C GLN A 126 5.11 10.55 12.37
N HIS A 127 3.79 10.51 12.22
CA HIS A 127 3.06 9.46 11.54
C HIS A 127 2.71 9.92 10.14
N VAL A 128 2.97 9.05 9.17
CA VAL A 128 2.64 9.28 7.75
C VAL A 128 2.07 7.99 7.18
N ASP A 129 0.84 8.06 6.69
CA ASP A 129 0.25 6.99 5.91
C ASP A 129 0.40 7.29 4.42
N LEU A 130 1.02 6.37 3.70
CA LEU A 130 1.33 6.49 2.28
C LEU A 130 0.62 5.42 1.48
N ALA A 131 -0.22 5.83 0.54
CA ALA A 131 -0.87 4.96 -0.43
C ALA A 131 -0.07 4.89 -1.73
N PHE A 132 0.22 3.68 -2.22
CA PHE A 132 0.79 3.44 -3.54
C PHE A 132 -0.32 3.07 -4.52
N ILE A 133 -0.53 3.89 -5.55
CA ILE A 133 -1.58 3.74 -6.57
C ILE A 133 -1.23 2.61 -7.55
N ALA A 134 -1.25 1.37 -7.06
CA ALA A 134 -0.86 0.16 -7.79
C ALA A 134 -2.04 -0.70 -8.28
N ASN A 135 -3.26 -0.42 -7.81
CA ASN A 135 -4.46 -1.15 -8.19
C ASN A 135 -5.75 -0.36 -7.89
N GLU A 136 -6.87 -0.86 -8.39
CA GLU A 136 -8.20 -0.24 -8.20
C GLU A 136 -8.58 -0.11 -6.72
N ALA A 137 -8.29 -1.11 -5.88
CA ALA A 137 -8.64 -1.07 -4.47
C ALA A 137 -7.97 0.11 -3.74
N THR A 138 -6.73 0.44 -4.10
CA THR A 138 -6.01 1.58 -3.51
C THR A 138 -6.50 2.91 -4.08
N ILE A 139 -6.87 2.94 -5.37
CA ILE A 139 -7.49 4.12 -6.00
C ILE A 139 -8.82 4.46 -5.32
N GLU A 140 -9.70 3.47 -5.13
CA GLU A 140 -10.98 3.64 -4.44
C GLU A 140 -10.78 4.11 -2.99
N TYR A 141 -9.84 3.49 -2.28
CA TYR A 141 -9.45 3.89 -0.93
C TYR A 141 -9.04 5.37 -0.85
N VAL A 142 -8.11 5.81 -1.71
CA VAL A 142 -7.63 7.20 -1.71
C VAL A 142 -8.76 8.17 -2.06
N ARG A 143 -9.62 7.83 -3.01
CA ARG A 143 -10.78 8.66 -3.36
C ARG A 143 -11.77 8.78 -2.19
N ASP A 144 -11.95 7.72 -1.41
CA ASP A 144 -12.83 7.73 -0.23
C ASP A 144 -12.24 8.58 0.90
N VAL A 145 -10.94 8.41 1.21
CA VAL A 145 -10.23 9.23 2.20
C VAL A 145 -10.30 10.72 1.82
N ASN A 146 -9.97 11.06 0.58
CA ASN A 146 -9.98 12.44 0.09
C ASN A 146 -11.38 13.07 0.04
N ARG A 147 -12.44 12.25 0.09
CA ARG A 147 -13.82 12.78 0.15
C ARG A 147 -14.18 13.24 1.56
N VAL A 148 -13.54 12.67 2.58
CA VAL A 148 -13.86 12.90 3.99
C VAL A 148 -12.84 13.83 4.68
N ALA A 149 -11.63 13.94 4.13
CA ALA A 149 -10.61 14.93 4.51
C ALA A 149 -11.03 16.37 4.17
#